data_AF-A0A2Z6PK69-F1
#
_entry.id   AF-A0A2Z6PK69-F1
#
_cell.length_a   1.000
_cell.length_b   1.000
_cell.length_c   1.000
_cell.angle_alpha   90.00
_cell.angle_beta   90.00
_cell.angle_gamma   90.00
#
_symmetry.space_group_name_H-M   'P 1'
#
loop_
_entity.id
_entity.type
_entity.pdbx_description
1 polymer ?
#
loop_
_entity_poly.entity_id
_entity_poly.type
_entity_poly.pdbx_seq_one_letter_code
_entity_poly.pdbx_strand_id
1 'polypeptide(L)'
;MGFYTSEIVEKFLTLGLKCCKDAPDERPKMTEVARELENILSMMPEYHAKKGSEYDTSDSGTTFSSQPSSSTIKNPFISEDILGSDLVSDVVPTIRPR
;
A
#
# COMPACT_ATOMS: atom_id res chain seq x y z
N MET A 1 22.83 18.96 3.02
CA MET A 1 22.35 18.15 1.90
C MET A 1 22.43 16.70 2.36
N GLY A 2 21.29 15.99 2.41
CA GLY A 2 21.18 14.66 3.04
C GLY A 2 22.09 13.60 2.42
N PHE A 3 22.17 12.44 3.08
CA PHE A 3 23.06 11.30 2.77
C PHE A 3 22.74 10.56 1.47
N TYR A 4 22.44 11.28 0.40
CA TYR A 4 22.21 10.72 -0.93
C TYR A 4 23.55 10.65 -1.67
N THR A 5 24.16 9.48 -1.65
CA THR A 5 25.32 9.22 -2.49
C THR A 5 24.91 9.17 -3.95
N SER A 6 25.86 9.46 -4.85
CA SER A 6 25.62 9.32 -6.30
C SER A 6 25.09 7.93 -6.65
N GLU A 7 25.57 6.89 -5.96
CA GLU A 7 25.14 5.51 -6.18
C GLU A 7 23.65 5.30 -5.85
N ILE A 8 23.14 5.87 -4.75
CA ILE A 8 21.73 5.77 -4.38
C ILE A 8 20.86 6.45 -5.46
N VAL A 9 21.27 7.63 -5.90
CA VAL A 9 20.55 8.41 -6.93
C VAL A 9 20.55 7.66 -8.26
N GLU A 10 21.69 7.09 -8.66
CA GLU A 10 21.84 6.34 -9.90
C GLU A 10 20.96 5.08 -9.91
N LYS A 11 20.96 4.29 -8.83
CA LYS A 11 20.10 3.11 -8.71
C LYS A 11 18.62 3.47 -8.75
N PHE A 12 18.22 4.53 -8.05
CA PHE A 12 16.84 5.00 -8.05
C PHE A 12 16.38 5.48 -9.42
N LEU A 13 17.21 6.28 -10.11
CA LEU A 13 16.89 6.75 -11.46
C LEU A 13 16.84 5.59 -12.46
N THR A 14 17.78 4.65 -12.36
CA THR A 14 17.79 3.43 -13.20
C THR A 14 16.53 2.61 -13.03
N LEU A 15 16.04 2.45 -11.79
CA LEU A 15 14.77 1.79 -11.52
C LEU A 15 13.59 2.54 -12.15
N GLY A 16 13.55 3.87 -12.02
CA GLY A 16 12.55 4.71 -12.67
C GLY A 16 12.53 4.54 -14.18
N LEU A 17 13.70 4.53 -14.82
CA LEU A 17 13.84 4.31 -16.26
C LEU A 17 13.34 2.92 -16.69
N LYS A 18 13.58 1.87 -15.89
CA LYS A 18 13.02 0.52 -16.14
C LYS A 18 11.49 0.52 -16.08
N CYS A 19 10.88 1.30 -15.19
CA CYS A 19 9.43 1.40 -15.08
C CYS A 19 8.77 2.15 -16.26
N CYS A 20 9.53 3.00 -16.96
CA CYS A 20 9.05 3.85 -18.05
C CYS A 20 9.23 3.26 -19.46
N LYS A 21 9.47 1.95 -19.58
CA LYS A 21 9.57 1.29 -20.90
C LYS A 21 8.25 1.36 -21.67
N ASP A 22 8.33 1.55 -23.00
CA ASP A 22 7.15 1.63 -23.87
C ASP A 22 6.35 0.34 -23.83
N ALA A 23 7.04 -0.80 -23.97
CA ALA A 23 6.47 -2.14 -23.88
C ALA A 23 6.15 -2.49 -22.40
N PRO A 24 4.89 -2.82 -22.06
CA PRO A 24 4.50 -3.14 -20.68
C PRO A 24 5.17 -4.37 -20.09
N ASP A 25 5.51 -5.34 -20.94
CA ASP A 25 6.18 -6.61 -20.60
C ASP A 25 7.66 -6.43 -20.28
N GLU A 26 8.30 -5.34 -20.74
CA GLU A 26 9.67 -4.97 -20.35
C GLU A 26 9.73 -4.29 -18.98
N ARG A 27 8.59 -3.83 -18.45
CA ARG A 27 8.55 -3.16 -17.15
C ARG A 27 8.72 -4.20 -16.03
N PRO A 28 9.46 -3.86 -14.96
CA PRO A 28 9.59 -4.75 -13.82
C PRO A 28 8.24 -4.98 -13.15
N LYS A 29 8.04 -6.17 -12.59
CA LYS A 29 6.87 -6.45 -11.75
C LYS A 29 6.90 -5.57 -10.50
N MET A 30 5.74 -5.20 -9.96
CA MET A 30 5.68 -4.38 -8.75
C MET A 30 6.43 -5.00 -7.55
N THR A 31 6.49 -6.34 -7.47
CA THR A 31 7.29 -7.05 -6.47
C THR A 31 8.80 -6.83 -6.62
N GLU A 32 9.29 -6.72 -7.84
CA GLU A 32 10.70 -6.38 -8.12
C GLU A 32 10.97 -4.91 -7.78
N VAL A 33 10.04 -4.01 -8.14
CA VAL A 33 10.14 -2.58 -7.81
C VAL A 33 10.22 -2.37 -6.30
N ALA A 34 9.32 -2.99 -5.53
CA ALA A 34 9.31 -2.87 -4.07
C ALA A 34 10.62 -3.37 -3.45
N ARG A 35 11.10 -4.54 -3.89
CA ARG A 35 12.38 -5.10 -3.42
C ARG A 35 13.56 -4.18 -3.74
N GLU A 36 13.60 -3.59 -4.92
CA GLU A 36 14.69 -2.70 -5.32
C GLU A 36 14.66 -1.39 -4.51
N LEU A 37 13.47 -0.86 -4.24
CA LEU A 37 13.31 0.31 -3.36
C LEU A 37 13.77 0.02 -1.93
N GLU A 38 13.42 -1.14 -1.37
CA GLU A 38 13.91 -1.58 -0.06
C GLU A 38 15.43 -1.71 -0.03
N ASN A 39 16.03 -2.26 -1.09
CA ASN A 39 17.48 -2.35 -1.24
C ASN A 39 18.14 -0.97 -1.27
N ILE A 40 17.61 -0.03 -2.07
CA ILE A 40 18.11 1.35 -2.15
C ILE A 40 18.00 2.06 -0.79
N LEU A 41 16.88 1.90 -0.09
CA LEU A 41 16.68 2.46 1.24
C LEU A 41 17.66 1.85 2.25
N SER A 42 17.97 0.56 2.16
CA SER A 42 18.91 -0.11 3.06
C SER A 42 20.34 0.42 2.94
N MET A 43 20.70 1.02 1.80
CA MET A 43 21.99 1.67 1.59
C MET A 43 22.10 3.04 2.27
N MET A 44 20.97 3.62 2.69
CA MET A 44 20.95 4.93 3.35
C MET A 44 21.20 4.77 4.85
N PRO A 45 22.27 5.36 5.42
CA PRO A 45 22.66 5.14 6.81
C PRO A 45 21.58 5.58 7.82
N GLU A 46 20.77 6.58 7.49
CA GLU A 46 19.66 7.05 8.33
C GLU A 46 18.50 6.03 8.43
N TYR A 47 18.27 5.25 7.37
CA TYR A 47 17.24 4.21 7.37
C TYR A 47 17.59 3.07 8.33
N HIS A 48 18.88 2.71 8.43
CA HIS A 48 19.38 1.73 9.38
C HIS A 48 19.23 2.20 10.85
N ALA A 49 19.50 3.49 11.12
CA ALA A 49 19.38 4.06 12.46
C ALA A 49 17.93 4.01 13.01
N LYS A 50 16.93 4.07 12.12
CA LYS A 50 15.52 4.02 12.51
C LYS A 50 14.97 2.59 12.66
N LYS A 51 15.60 1.59 12.03
CA LYS A 51 15.21 0.17 12.12
C LYS A 51 15.71 -0.51 13.41
N GLY A 52 16.73 0.06 14.07
CA GLY A 52 17.26 -0.42 15.36
C GLY A 52 16.49 0.08 16.59
N SER A 53 15.50 0.97 16.42
CA SER A 53 14.53 1.26 17.48
C SER A 53 13.45 0.19 17.42
N GLU A 54 13.62 -0.81 18.26
CA GLU A 54 12.78 -1.98 18.46
C GLU A 54 11.28 -1.65 18.31
N TYR A 55 10.63 -2.38 17.42
CA TYR A 55 9.23 -2.74 17.62
C TYR A 55 9.23 -3.68 18.84
N ASP A 56 8.69 -3.22 19.95
CA ASP A 56 8.31 -4.12 21.04
C ASP A 56 7.20 -5.02 20.48
N THR A 57 7.56 -6.21 19.99
CA THR A 57 6.64 -7.32 19.80
C THR A 57 6.22 -7.78 21.19
N SER A 58 5.06 -7.29 21.64
CA SER A 58 4.26 -8.04 22.62
C SER A 58 3.63 -9.23 21.88
N ASP A 59 4.10 -10.40 22.29
CA ASP A 59 3.69 -11.74 21.90
C ASP A 59 2.18 -12.00 22.11
N SER A 60 1.57 -12.75 21.19
CA SER A 60 0.96 -14.07 21.46
C SER A 60 -0.35 -14.32 20.71
N GLY A 61 -0.35 -15.37 19.89
CA GLY A 61 -1.56 -16.17 19.64
C GLY A 61 -2.12 -16.18 18.22
N THR A 62 -1.45 -16.83 17.28
CA THR A 62 -2.12 -17.45 16.12
C THR A 62 -3.02 -18.60 16.58
N THR A 63 -4.34 -18.50 16.43
CA THR A 63 -5.19 -19.68 16.16
C THR A 63 -6.31 -19.30 15.19
N PHE A 64 -6.24 -19.86 13.98
CA PHE A 64 -7.38 -19.97 13.10
C PHE A 64 -8.40 -20.90 13.78
N SER A 65 -9.57 -20.38 14.15
CA SER A 65 -10.72 -21.21 14.50
C SER A 65 -11.96 -20.67 13.82
N SER A 66 -12.51 -21.47 12.92
CA SER A 66 -13.79 -21.24 12.27
C SER A 66 -14.96 -21.38 13.26
N GLN A 67 -16.01 -20.59 13.02
CA GLN A 67 -17.44 -20.90 13.31
C GLN A 67 -17.95 -20.64 14.77
N PRO A 68 -19.28 -20.55 15.01
CA PRO A 68 -20.24 -19.50 14.61
C PRO A 68 -21.09 -18.94 15.79
N SER A 69 -21.95 -17.96 15.47
CA SER A 69 -23.27 -17.67 16.07
C SER A 69 -23.42 -17.00 17.46
N SER A 70 -24.20 -15.90 17.43
CA SER A 70 -25.30 -15.53 18.34
C SER A 70 -25.05 -14.63 19.56
N SER A 71 -26.00 -13.69 19.68
CA SER A 71 -26.55 -13.01 20.87
C SER A 71 -25.94 -11.69 21.34
N THR A 72 -26.72 -10.63 21.07
CA THR A 72 -27.21 -9.59 21.98
C THR A 72 -26.22 -8.95 22.94
N ILE A 73 -25.98 -7.63 22.82
CA ILE A 73 -26.08 -6.63 23.91
C ILE A 73 -25.82 -5.18 23.42
N LYS A 74 -26.92 -4.40 23.40
CA LYS A 74 -27.12 -3.03 23.92
C LYS A 74 -26.35 -1.84 23.29
N ASN A 75 -27.10 -1.04 22.53
CA ASN A 75 -26.84 0.37 22.21
C ASN A 75 -26.47 1.21 23.46
N PRO A 76 -25.65 2.24 23.24
CA PRO A 76 -25.97 3.59 23.65
C PRO A 76 -26.07 4.50 22.41
N PHE A 77 -27.27 5.01 22.18
CA PHE A 77 -27.60 6.06 21.22
C PHE A 77 -26.68 7.28 21.38
N ILE A 78 -26.01 7.70 20.30
CA ILE A 78 -26.02 9.10 19.84
C ILE A 78 -26.18 9.06 18.31
N SER A 79 -27.30 9.61 17.85
CA SER A 79 -27.64 9.85 16.45
C SER A 79 -26.84 11.05 15.97
N GLU A 80 -26.17 10.92 14.83
CA GLU A 80 -25.95 12.07 13.96
C GLU A 80 -26.06 11.59 12.52
N ASP A 81 -27.22 11.86 11.93
CA ASP A 81 -27.62 11.44 10.61
C ASP A 81 -26.86 12.30 9.59
N ILE A 82 -25.81 11.76 8.98
CA ILE A 82 -25.18 12.39 7.81
C ILE A 82 -26.11 12.19 6.62
N LEU A 83 -26.96 13.20 6.49
CA LEU A 83 -27.75 13.62 5.35
C LEU A 83 -27.04 13.40 4.00
N GLY A 84 -27.57 12.44 3.24
CA GLY A 84 -27.90 12.60 1.83
C GLY A 84 -26.79 12.96 0.83
N SER A 85 -26.36 11.95 0.08
CA SER A 85 -26.24 12.13 -1.37
C SER A 85 -26.73 10.88 -2.07
N ASP A 86 -27.83 11.04 -2.80
CA ASP A 86 -28.36 10.14 -3.81
C ASP A 86 -27.36 10.08 -4.98
N LEU A 87 -26.80 8.89 -5.25
CA LEU A 87 -25.95 8.64 -6.42
C LEU A 87 -26.76 7.85 -7.46
N VAL A 88 -27.99 8.28 -7.75
CA VAL A 88 -28.63 7.95 -9.02
C VAL A 88 -27.95 8.76 -10.13
N SER A 89 -27.03 8.11 -10.82
CA SER A 89 -26.78 8.41 -12.23
C SER A 89 -27.03 7.13 -13.02
N ASP A 90 -28.32 6.79 -13.17
CA ASP A 90 -28.81 5.71 -14.01
C ASP A 90 -28.77 6.11 -15.51
N VAL A 91 -27.63 6.63 -15.97
CA VAL A 91 -27.38 6.84 -17.40
C VAL A 91 -26.42 5.75 -17.86
N VAL A 92 -26.99 4.63 -18.27
CA VAL A 92 -26.27 3.63 -19.07
C VAL A 92 -26.16 4.17 -20.50
N PRO A 93 -24.95 4.48 -21.01
CA PRO A 93 -24.79 4.96 -22.37
C PRO A 93 -25.09 3.81 -23.35
N THR A 94 -25.99 4.04 -24.31
CA THR A 94 -26.25 3.07 -25.39
C THR A 94 -25.10 3.13 -26.40
N ILE A 95 -24.21 2.13 -26.38
CA ILE A 95 -23.15 1.96 -27.37
C ILE A 95 -23.68 1.10 -28.52
N ARG A 96 -23.69 1.64 -29.75
CA ARG A 96 -23.98 0.85 -30.96
C ARG A 96 -22.68 0.22 -31.50
N PRO A 97 -22.66 -1.10 -31.80
CA PRO A 97 -21.50 -1.74 -32.43
C PRO A 97 -21.23 -1.16 -33.82
N ARG A 98 -19.95 -1.06 -34.20
CA ARG A 98 -19.50 -0.87 -35.57
C ARG A 98 -19.05 -2.20 -36.15
#